data_AF-A0A9Q3GUP5-F1
#
_entry.id   AF-A0A9Q3GUP5-F1
#
_cell.length_a   1.000
_cell.length_b   1.000
_cell.length_c   1.000
_cell.angle_alpha   90.00
_cell.angle_beta   90.00
_cell.angle_gamma   90.00
#
_symmetry.space_group_name_H-M   'P 1'
#
loop_
_entity.id
_entity.type
_entity.pdbx_description
1 polymer ?
#
loop_
_entity_poly.entity_id
_entity_poly.type
_entity_poly.pdbx_seq_one_letter_code
_entity_poly.pdbx_strand_id
1 'polypeptide(L)'
;MLRKPPYSAILENTKEIKKHVSELPDMDFIRKIGHNVIVEITTPVIITWNDGKYRLCGDFRELNNYTKADRYPIPRIPPSLEKLSKSK
;
A
#
# COMPACT_ATOMS: atom_id res chain seq x y z
N MET A 1 -1.09 -18.81 7.17
CA MET A 1 -0.87 -18.17 5.86
C MET A 1 -2.01 -17.21 5.59
N LEU A 2 -1.69 -15.95 5.29
CA LEU A 2 -2.70 -14.94 4.99
C LEU A 2 -2.86 -14.85 3.47
N ARG A 3 -3.75 -15.67 2.89
CA ARG A 3 -3.97 -15.69 1.45
C ARG A 3 -5.38 -15.25 1.13
N LYS A 4 -5.51 -14.07 0.55
CA LYS A 4 -6.79 -13.54 0.11
C LYS A 4 -6.84 -13.47 -1.42
N PRO A 5 -7.90 -14.01 -2.06
CA PRO A 5 -8.03 -13.96 -3.51
C PRO A 5 -8.24 -12.50 -3.99
N PRO A 6 -7.90 -12.20 -5.26
CA PRO A 6 -8.20 -10.92 -5.86
C PRO A 6 -9.70 -10.62 -5.84
N TYR A 7 -10.06 -9.35 -5.64
CA TYR A 7 -11.44 -8.92 -5.78
C TYR A 7 -11.86 -8.86 -7.25
N SER A 8 -13.14 -9.13 -7.51
CA SER A 8 -13.73 -8.88 -8.83
C SER A 8 -13.69 -7.39 -9.13
N ALA A 9 -13.16 -7.02 -10.30
CA ALA A 9 -13.04 -5.64 -10.75
C ALA A 9 -13.80 -5.43 -12.06
N ILE A 10 -14.40 -4.25 -12.22
CA ILE A 10 -15.02 -3.81 -13.47
C ILE A 10 -13.91 -3.57 -14.50
N LEU A 11 -14.26 -3.55 -15.79
CA LEU A 11 -13.33 -3.37 -16.90
C LEU A 11 -12.43 -2.12 -16.74
N GLU A 12 -12.99 -0.99 -16.33
CA GLU A 12 -12.23 0.26 -16.12
C GLU A 12 -11.19 0.11 -15.02
N ASN A 13 -11.60 -0.37 -13.84
CA ASN A 13 -10.68 -0.67 -12.74
C ASN A 13 -9.60 -1.67 -13.16
N THR A 14 -9.95 -2.70 -13.96
CA THR A 14 -8.98 -3.68 -14.44
C THR A 14 -7.95 -3.06 -15.38
N LYS A 15 -8.36 -2.11 -16.23
CA LYS A 15 -7.43 -1.36 -17.10
C LYS A 15 -6.46 -0.53 -16.26
N GLU A 16 -6.96 0.21 -15.28
CA GLU A 16 -6.13 1.02 -14.39
C GLU A 16 -5.19 0.16 -13.53
N ILE A 17 -5.65 -0.97 -13.00
CA ILE A 17 -4.79 -1.93 -12.28
C ILE A 17 -3.65 -2.39 -13.18
N LYS A 18 -3.95 -2.82 -14.41
CA LYS A 18 -2.92 -3.29 -15.34
C LYS A 18 -1.88 -2.22 -15.65
N LYS A 19 -2.34 -0.97 -15.84
CA LYS A 19 -1.47 0.19 -16.08
C LYS A 19 -0.49 0.41 -14.92
N HIS A 20 -1.00 0.51 -13.69
CA HIS A 20 -0.14 0.68 -12.51
C HIS A 20 0.80 -0.51 -12.31
N VAL A 21 0.33 -1.75 -12.51
CA VAL A 21 1.15 -2.96 -12.38
C VAL A 21 2.25 -3.06 -13.44
N SER A 22 2.09 -2.43 -14.61
CA SER A 22 3.18 -2.33 -15.60
C SER A 22 4.18 -1.21 -15.29
N GLU A 23 3.74 -0.09 -14.73
CA GLU A 23 4.60 1.08 -14.47
C GLU A 23 5.43 0.95 -13.19
N LEU A 24 4.87 0.35 -12.13
CA LEU A 24 5.54 0.24 -10.82
C LEU A 24 6.84 -0.59 -10.83
N PRO A 25 6.97 -1.68 -11.62
CA PRO A 25 8.24 -2.39 -11.77
C PRO A 25 9.33 -1.56 -12.43
N ASP A 26 8.97 -0.72 -13.42
CA ASP A 26 9.93 0.13 -14.12
C ASP A 26 10.49 1.23 -13.20
N MET A 27 9.73 1.61 -12.17
CA MET A 27 10.13 2.54 -11.12
C MET A 27 10.81 1.87 -9.92
N ASP A 28 11.06 0.55 -9.97
CA ASP A 28 11.66 -0.25 -8.89
C ASP A 28 10.88 -0.25 -7.56
N PHE A 29 9.57 0.05 -7.61
CA PHE A 29 8.71 -0.02 -6.42
C PHE A 29 8.24 -1.44 -6.10
N ILE A 30 8.03 -2.27 -7.12
CA ILE A 30 7.58 -3.66 -6.99
C ILE A 30 8.36 -4.57 -7.92
N ARG A 31 8.43 -5.87 -7.60
CA ARG A 31 9.00 -6.89 -8.48
C ARG A 31 8.01 -8.00 -8.77
N LYS A 32 8.08 -8.57 -9.97
CA LYS A 32 7.35 -9.81 -10.28
C LYS A 32 8.00 -10.97 -9.53
N ILE A 33 7.17 -11.75 -8.86
CA ILE A 33 7.59 -12.99 -8.19
C ILE A 33 7.28 -14.15 -9.14
N GLY A 34 8.29 -14.99 -9.43
CA GLY A 34 8.13 -16.15 -10.31
C GLY A 34 7.37 -17.29 -9.64
N HIS A 35 6.86 -18.23 -10.45
CA HIS A 35 6.11 -19.41 -10.00
C HIS A 35 6.89 -20.33 -9.05
N ASN A 36 8.23 -20.22 -9.05
CA ASN A 36 9.14 -21.03 -8.24
C ASN A 36 9.23 -20.58 -6.78
N VAL A 37 8.59 -19.48 -6.41
CA VAL A 37 8.69 -18.88 -5.07
C VAL A 37 7.39 -19.13 -4.31
N ILE A 38 7.52 -19.70 -3.12
CA ILE A 38 6.38 -19.90 -2.22
C ILE A 38 6.03 -18.54 -1.59
N VAL A 39 4.82 -18.06 -1.88
CA VAL A 39 4.27 -16.85 -1.27
C VAL A 39 3.32 -17.23 -0.15
N GLU A 40 3.67 -16.84 1.08
CA GLU A 40 2.88 -17.15 2.28
C GLU A 40 1.76 -16.16 2.55
N ILE A 41 1.91 -14.93 2.03
CA ILE A 41 1.03 -13.80 2.28
C ILE A 41 0.64 -13.16 0.95
N THR A 42 -0.66 -13.05 0.68
CA THR A 42 -1.21 -12.31 -0.46
C THR A 42 -2.34 -11.41 -0.02
N THR A 43 -2.30 -10.16 -0.46
CA THR A 43 -3.33 -9.15 -0.22
C THR A 43 -3.87 -8.65 -1.54
N PRO A 44 -5.20 -8.53 -1.71
CA PRO A 44 -5.78 -8.02 -2.94
C PRO A 44 -5.55 -6.51 -3.07
N VAL A 45 -5.63 -6.03 -4.31
CA VAL A 45 -5.55 -4.61 -4.64
C VAL A 45 -6.88 -4.11 -5.18
N ILE A 46 -7.17 -2.84 -4.94
CA ILE A 46 -8.33 -2.12 -5.45
C ILE A 46 -7.88 -0.81 -6.09
N ILE A 47 -8.75 -0.24 -6.92
CA ILE A 47 -8.59 1.12 -7.43
C ILE A 47 -9.48 2.04 -6.62
N THR A 48 -8.90 3.14 -6.15
CA THR A 48 -9.64 4.24 -5.53
C THR A 48 -9.53 5.48 -6.40
N TRP A 49 -10.59 6.28 -6.43
CA TRP A 49 -10.58 7.59 -7.08
C TRP A 49 -10.29 8.66 -6.03
N ASN A 50 -9.21 9.41 -6.20
CA ASN A 50 -8.89 10.53 -5.31
C ASN A 50 -8.13 11.64 -6.05
N ASP A 51 -8.54 12.89 -5.82
CA ASP A 51 -7.99 14.11 -6.44
C ASP A 51 -7.92 14.04 -7.98
N GLY A 52 -8.99 13.55 -8.62
CA GLY A 52 -9.07 13.46 -10.08
C GLY A 52 -8.20 12.37 -10.72
N LYS A 53 -7.67 11.42 -9.91
CA LYS A 53 -6.80 10.35 -10.37
C LYS A 53 -7.19 8.99 -9.78
N TYR A 54 -7.00 7.94 -10.56
CA TYR A 54 -7.07 6.55 -10.07
C TYR A 54 -5.78 6.19 -9.33
N ARG A 55 -5.92 5.63 -8.13
CA ARG A 55 -4.81 5.16 -7.29
C ARG A 55 -4.95 3.67 -7.01
N LEU A 56 -3.86 2.93 -7.20
CA LEU A 56 -3.76 1.53 -6.78
C LEU A 56 -3.59 1.46 -5.26
N CYS A 57 -4.47 0.74 -4.58
CA CYS A 57 -4.45 0.59 -3.13
C CYS A 57 -4.47 -0.88 -2.73
N GLY A 58 -3.50 -1.31 -1.91
CA GLY A 58 -3.50 -2.65 -1.31
C GLY A 58 -4.44 -2.71 -0.11
N ASP A 59 -5.26 -3.76 -0.03
CA ASP A 59 -6.09 -4.02 1.15
C ASP A 59 -5.28 -4.77 2.21
N PHE A 60 -4.58 -3.99 3.05
CA PHE A 60 -3.73 -4.51 4.11
C PHE A 60 -4.45 -4.71 5.45
N ARG A 61 -5.79 -4.67 5.52
CA ARG A 61 -6.51 -4.74 6.81
C ARG A 61 -6.20 -6.01 7.59
N GLU A 62 -6.26 -7.17 6.93
CA GLU A 62 -5.94 -8.45 7.58
C GLU A 62 -4.42 -8.56 7.87
N LEU A 63 -3.58 -8.00 6.99
CA LEU A 63 -2.13 -7.98 7.20
C LEU A 63 -1.76 -7.16 8.45
N ASN A 64 -2.37 -5.99 8.62
CA ASN A 64 -2.14 -5.11 9.76
C ASN A 64 -2.53 -5.76 11.08
N ASN A 65 -3.58 -6.58 11.09
CA ASN A 65 -3.98 -7.37 12.27
C ASN A 65 -3.03 -8.55 12.53
N TYR A 66 -2.45 -9.13 11.48
CA TYR A 66 -1.51 -10.24 11.56
C TYR A 66 -0.12 -9.78 12.04
N THR A 67 0.30 -8.57 11.66
CA THR A 67 1.61 -8.01 12.03
C THR A 67 1.60 -7.39 13.42
N LYS A 68 2.71 -7.55 14.15
CA LYS A 68 2.94 -6.80 15.40
C LYS A 68 3.27 -5.34 15.06
N ALA A 69 2.45 -4.41 15.55
CA ALA A 69 2.73 -2.99 15.39
C ALA A 69 4.04 -2.58 16.08
N ASP A 70 4.96 -2.00 15.32
CA ASP A 70 6.16 -1.38 15.87
C ASP A 70 5.83 0.03 16.39
N ARG A 71 5.93 0.22 17.71
CA ARG A 71 5.56 1.46 18.39
C ARG A 71 6.79 2.35 18.54
N TYR A 72 7.33 2.82 17.42
CA TYR A 72 8.35 3.87 17.44
C TYR A 72 7.75 5.17 18.00
N PRO A 73 8.42 5.87 18.94
CA PRO A 73 7.88 7.09 19.53
C PRO A 73 7.86 8.22 18.50
N ILE A 74 6.71 8.43 17.87
CA ILE A 74 6.47 9.60 17.02
C ILE A 74 6.25 10.80 17.93
N PRO A 75 7.03 11.90 17.79
CA PRO A 75 6.85 13.08 18.62
C PRO A 75 5.46 13.67 18.39
N ARG A 76 4.73 13.94 19.48
CA ARG A 76 3.41 14.56 19.41
C ARG A 76 3.54 15.99 18.86
N ILE A 77 2.51 16.47 18.15
CA ILE A 77 2.50 17.80 17.51
C ILE A 77 2.78 18.95 18.49
N PRO A 78 2.20 19.02 19.71
CA PRO A 78 2.42 20.17 20.60
C PRO A 78 3.90 20.43 20.96
N PRO A 79 4.69 19.45 21.43
CA PRO A 79 6.12 19.68 21.72
C PRO A 79 6.96 19.93 20.46
N SER A 80 6.56 19.44 19.28
CA SER A 80 7.24 19.75 18.01
C SER A 80 7.00 21.20 17.58
N LEU A 81 5.78 21.71 17.75
CA LEU A 81 5.42 23.08 17.41
C LEU A 81 6.08 24.11 18.35
N GLU A 82 6.19 23.77 19.64
CA GLU A 82 6.88 24.60 20.63
C GLU A 82 8.38 24.77 20.31
N LYS A 83 9.04 23.71 19.82
CA LYS A 83 10.44 23.79 19.37
C LYS A 83 10.61 24.66 18.12
N LEU A 84 9.65 24.63 17.19
CA LEU A 84 9.69 25.43 15.97
C LEU A 84 9.51 26.93 16.28
N SER A 85 8.58 27.26 17.18
CA SER A 85 8.32 28.64 17.62
C SER A 85 9.52 29.30 18.33
N LYS A 86 10.40 28.50 18.94
CA LYS A 86 11.62 28.97 19.63
C LYS A 86 12.88 28.95 18.75
N SER A 87 12.78 28.56 17.47
CA SER A 87 13.88 28.69 16.53
C SER A 87 14.00 30.14 16.06
N LYS A 88 15.19 30.70 16.19
CA LYS A 88 15.52 32.08 15.77
C LYS A 88 15.56 32.22 14.26
#